data_AF-A0A6L7D7X4-F1
#
_entry.id   AF-A0A6L7D7X4-F1
#
_cell.length_a   1.000
_cell.length_b   1.000
_cell.length_c   1.000
_cell.angle_alpha   90.00
_cell.angle_beta   90.00
_cell.angle_gamma   90.00
#
_symmetry.space_group_name_H-M   'P 1'
#
loop_
_entity.id
_entity.type
_entity.pdbx_description
1 polymer ?
#
loop_
_entity_poly.entity_id
_entity_poly.type
_entity_poly.pdbx_seq_one_letter_code
_entity_poly.pdbx_strand_id
1 'polypeptide(L)'
;MPQDSKTKFTRGYGYWSWKPQVVLQTLEKIENGDILLYIDVGCHLIPNKAQNLLEKLEILENHDIVGFKSAIPCHNRQYTKASVLAHFGYLNNEQVINDRQIKGGVFFCKKSEKTLQFMREWRQVIWEHFEFVDDSESSLPNVSGFLEHRHDQSIFDLLMRKYDCYTFTDYHDHSGTNDSFGILDKRAKINMNLRNKPLVLKILNAMGKWFPIRSVRKDVREIVKMVNG
;
A
#
# COMPACT_ATOMS: atom_id res chain seq x y z
N MET A 1 24.46 25.11 -21.25
CA MET A 1 23.00 25.06 -21.02
C MET A 1 22.75 24.63 -19.58
N PRO A 2 21.65 25.08 -18.96
CA PRO A 2 21.59 25.36 -17.52
C PRO A 2 21.67 24.10 -16.64
N GLN A 3 22.34 24.25 -15.50
CA GLN A 3 22.14 23.40 -14.33
C GLN A 3 20.75 23.70 -13.77
N ASP A 4 19.77 22.81 -13.99
CA ASP A 4 18.55 22.82 -13.19
C ASP A 4 17.80 21.49 -13.25
N SER A 5 17.90 20.70 -12.19
CA SER A 5 16.79 20.51 -11.25
C SER A 5 17.09 19.31 -10.36
N LYS A 6 17.02 19.54 -9.05
CA LYS A 6 16.89 18.47 -8.05
C LYS A 6 15.79 17.52 -8.53
N THR A 7 16.09 16.24 -8.73
CA THR A 7 15.09 15.21 -9.02
C THR A 7 13.95 15.35 -8.01
N LYS A 8 12.81 15.89 -8.46
CA LYS A 8 11.65 16.10 -7.61
C LYS A 8 11.09 14.71 -7.33
N PHE A 9 11.25 14.21 -6.11
CA PHE A 9 10.71 12.90 -5.74
C PHE A 9 9.19 12.92 -5.96
N THR A 10 8.69 11.97 -6.76
CA THR A 10 7.25 11.76 -6.94
C THR A 10 6.66 11.17 -5.66
N ARG A 11 5.35 11.39 -5.42
CA ARG A 11 4.66 10.81 -4.25
C ARG A 11 4.86 9.28 -4.26
N GLY A 12 5.11 8.68 -3.09
CA GLY A 12 5.24 7.23 -3.00
C GLY A 12 6.38 6.59 -3.80
N TYR A 13 7.41 7.36 -4.19
CA TYR A 13 8.53 6.90 -5.03
C TYR A 13 8.05 6.26 -6.35
N GLY A 14 7.22 7.00 -7.09
CA GLY A 14 6.60 6.54 -8.33
C GLY A 14 5.12 6.17 -8.16
N TYR A 15 4.40 6.93 -7.34
CA TYR A 15 2.96 6.76 -7.11
C TYR A 15 2.56 5.36 -6.64
N TRP A 16 3.46 4.70 -5.89
CA TRP A 16 3.32 3.31 -5.46
C TRP A 16 3.10 2.31 -6.61
N SER A 17 3.41 2.68 -7.86
CA SER A 17 3.29 1.82 -9.05
C SER A 17 4.07 0.50 -8.94
N TRP A 18 5.13 0.51 -8.14
CA TRP A 18 5.98 -0.65 -7.86
C TRP A 18 5.30 -1.69 -6.95
N LYS A 19 4.29 -1.31 -6.16
CA LYS A 19 3.66 -2.15 -5.13
C LYS A 19 3.17 -3.50 -5.64
N PRO A 20 2.34 -3.61 -6.70
CA PRO A 20 1.87 -4.91 -7.18
C PRO A 20 3.02 -5.81 -7.65
N GLN A 21 4.08 -5.25 -8.23
CA GLN A 21 5.24 -6.03 -8.68
C GLN A 21 6.02 -6.63 -7.50
N VAL A 22 6.21 -5.87 -6.40
CA VAL A 22 6.87 -6.39 -5.19
C VAL A 22 6.06 -7.53 -4.56
N VAL A 23 4.74 -7.40 -4.56
CA VAL A 23 3.84 -8.43 -4.01
C VAL A 23 3.86 -9.69 -4.89
N LEU A 24 3.79 -9.55 -6.22
CA LEU A 24 3.95 -10.68 -7.16
C LEU A 24 5.26 -11.43 -6.95
N GLN A 25 6.38 -10.72 -6.86
CA GLN A 25 7.70 -11.33 -6.62
C GLN A 25 7.81 -12.07 -5.28
N THR A 26 7.00 -11.67 -4.30
CA THR A 26 6.93 -12.34 -3.00
C THR A 26 6.05 -13.59 -3.12
N LEU A 27 4.89 -13.50 -3.78
CA LEU A 27 4.02 -14.64 -4.07
C LEU A 27 4.74 -15.72 -4.89
N GLU A 28 5.64 -15.36 -5.80
CA GLU A 28 6.44 -16.33 -6.57
C GLU A 28 7.35 -17.20 -5.69
N LYS A 29 7.69 -16.76 -4.48
CA LYS A 29 8.64 -17.43 -3.57
C LYS A 29 7.99 -18.30 -2.50
N ILE A 30 6.68 -18.21 -2.33
CA ILE A 30 5.92 -18.97 -1.31
C ILE A 30 5.08 -20.07 -1.96
N GLU A 31 4.58 -21.03 -1.19
CA GLU A 31 3.79 -22.14 -1.71
C GLU A 31 2.30 -21.78 -1.84
N ASN A 32 1.56 -22.52 -2.67
CA ASN A 32 0.12 -22.29 -2.82
C ASN A 32 -0.59 -22.56 -1.48
N GLY A 33 -1.41 -21.62 -1.01
CA GLY A 33 -2.02 -21.65 0.32
C GLY A 33 -1.29 -20.82 1.38
N ASP A 34 -0.02 -20.45 1.16
CA ASP A 34 0.72 -19.61 2.11
C ASP A 34 0.13 -18.20 2.21
N ILE A 35 0.16 -17.63 3.41
CA ILE A 35 -0.37 -16.30 3.70
C ILE A 35 0.71 -15.24 3.53
N LEU A 36 0.38 -14.18 2.79
CA LEU A 36 1.14 -12.95 2.63
C LEU A 36 0.39 -11.78 3.29
N LEU A 37 1.12 -11.05 4.12
CA LEU A 37 0.66 -9.84 4.79
C LEU A 37 1.41 -8.63 4.23
N TYR A 38 0.73 -7.80 3.44
CA TYR A 38 1.31 -6.52 2.97
C TYR A 38 0.99 -5.42 3.98
N ILE A 39 2.02 -4.68 4.39
CA ILE A 39 1.95 -3.59 5.35
C ILE A 39 2.87 -2.45 4.89
N ASP A 40 2.31 -1.26 4.68
CA ASP A 40 3.10 -0.05 4.42
C ASP A 40 4.02 0.27 5.61
N VAL A 41 5.19 0.83 5.34
CA VAL A 41 6.21 1.16 6.36
C VAL A 41 5.72 2.12 7.46
N GLY A 42 4.62 2.85 7.22
CA GLY A 42 3.98 3.73 8.20
C GLY A 42 3.03 3.02 9.17
N CYS A 43 2.86 1.71 9.01
CA CYS A 43 1.99 0.84 9.80
C CYS A 43 2.86 -0.05 10.71
N HIS A 44 2.33 -0.41 11.87
CA HIS A 44 3.06 -1.16 12.89
C HIS A 44 2.28 -2.37 13.36
N LEU A 45 2.97 -3.50 13.51
CA LEU A 45 2.48 -4.65 14.24
C LEU A 45 2.57 -4.40 15.74
N ILE A 46 1.57 -4.87 16.49
CA ILE A 46 1.49 -4.73 17.95
C ILE A 46 1.87 -6.09 18.58
N PRO A 47 3.09 -6.26 19.13
CA PRO A 47 3.59 -7.58 19.53
C PRO A 47 2.71 -8.31 20.56
N ASN A 48 2.19 -7.59 21.55
CA ASN A 48 1.30 -8.16 22.58
C ASN A 48 -0.14 -8.43 22.09
N LYS A 49 -0.40 -8.23 20.78
CA LYS A 49 -1.66 -8.51 20.09
C LYS A 49 -1.46 -9.41 18.87
N ALA A 50 -0.30 -10.07 18.77
CA ALA A 50 -0.01 -10.98 17.67
C ALA A 50 -1.06 -12.09 17.54
N GLN A 51 -1.54 -12.64 18.65
CA GLN A 51 -2.58 -13.68 18.64
C GLN A 51 -3.87 -13.19 17.97
N ASN A 52 -4.31 -11.96 18.28
CA ASN A 52 -5.49 -11.36 17.66
C ASN A 52 -5.31 -11.24 16.14
N LEU A 53 -4.12 -10.82 15.68
CA LEU A 53 -3.84 -10.74 14.25
C LEU A 53 -3.89 -12.14 13.61
N LEU A 54 -3.31 -13.16 14.24
CA LEU A 54 -3.36 -14.53 13.75
C LEU A 54 -4.80 -15.04 13.61
N GLU A 55 -5.65 -14.82 14.62
CA GLU A 55 -7.09 -15.14 14.55
C GLU A 55 -7.79 -14.39 13.40
N LYS A 56 -7.40 -13.14 13.12
CA LYS A 56 -7.96 -12.40 11.97
C LYS A 56 -7.51 -12.96 10.62
N LEU A 57 -6.35 -13.62 10.54
CA LEU A 57 -5.87 -14.23 9.30
C LEU A 57 -6.63 -15.51 8.93
N GLU A 58 -7.31 -16.16 9.88
CA GLU A 58 -8.15 -17.36 9.63
C GLU A 58 -9.26 -17.09 8.60
N ILE A 59 -9.69 -15.84 8.41
CA ILE A 59 -10.63 -15.45 7.34
C ILE A 59 -10.15 -15.88 5.94
N LEU A 60 -8.82 -16.04 5.75
CA LEU A 60 -8.21 -16.47 4.50
C LEU A 60 -8.42 -17.96 4.21
N GLU A 61 -8.92 -18.75 5.17
CA GLU A 61 -9.37 -20.12 4.86
C GLU A 61 -10.47 -20.09 3.80
N ASN A 62 -11.38 -19.11 3.91
CA ASN A 62 -12.56 -18.97 3.05
C ASN A 62 -12.43 -17.86 1.99
N HIS A 63 -11.38 -17.03 2.06
CA HIS A 63 -11.17 -15.91 1.13
C HIS A 63 -9.73 -15.82 0.64
N ASP A 64 -9.52 -15.38 -0.61
CA ASP A 64 -8.18 -15.27 -1.17
C ASP A 64 -7.46 -13.98 -0.80
N ILE A 65 -8.21 -12.87 -0.76
CA ILE A 65 -7.69 -11.51 -0.56
C ILE A 65 -8.64 -10.78 0.39
N VAL A 66 -8.05 -10.06 1.34
CA VAL A 66 -8.77 -9.32 2.37
C VAL A 66 -8.20 -7.91 2.45
N GLY A 67 -9.07 -6.92 2.31
CA GLY A 67 -8.73 -5.50 2.47
C GLY A 67 -9.46 -4.85 3.63
N PHE A 68 -9.24 -3.54 3.75
CA PHE A 68 -9.80 -2.74 4.84
C PHE A 68 -10.54 -1.55 4.29
N LYS A 69 -11.85 -1.52 4.51
CA LYS A 69 -12.70 -0.39 4.14
C LYS A 69 -12.49 0.74 5.12
N SER A 70 -12.20 1.94 4.63
CA SER A 70 -11.83 3.04 5.53
C SER A 70 -12.95 3.44 6.49
N ALA A 71 -12.60 3.67 7.76
CA ALA A 71 -13.53 4.18 8.77
C ALA A 71 -13.84 5.67 8.56
N ILE A 72 -12.91 6.40 7.96
CA ILE A 72 -13.08 7.82 7.64
C ILE A 72 -13.83 7.95 6.31
N PRO A 73 -14.76 8.92 6.16
CA PRO A 73 -15.43 9.19 4.90
C PRO A 73 -14.44 9.56 3.78
N CYS A 74 -14.00 8.56 3.01
CA CYS A 74 -13.19 8.74 1.81
C CYS A 74 -13.85 8.03 0.65
N HIS A 75 -14.89 8.65 0.09
CA HIS A 75 -15.68 8.04 -0.96
C HIS A 75 -14.97 8.08 -2.31
N ASN A 76 -15.26 7.12 -3.18
CA ASN A 76 -14.69 7.09 -4.54
C ASN A 76 -14.95 8.38 -5.33
N ARG A 77 -16.13 8.99 -5.19
CA ARG A 77 -16.45 10.28 -5.84
C ARG A 77 -15.45 11.40 -5.50
N GLN A 78 -14.87 11.36 -4.31
CA GLN A 78 -13.94 12.37 -3.81
C GLN A 78 -12.50 12.04 -4.19
N TYR A 79 -12.18 10.76 -4.33
CA TYR A 79 -10.81 10.26 -4.30
C TYR A 79 -10.35 9.42 -5.50
N THR A 80 -11.25 9.14 -6.45
CA THR A 80 -10.98 8.35 -7.66
C THR A 80 -11.28 9.17 -8.90
N LYS A 81 -10.30 9.26 -9.82
CA LYS A 81 -10.49 9.93 -11.12
C LYS A 81 -11.63 9.26 -11.89
N ALA A 82 -12.42 10.04 -12.63
CA ALA A 82 -13.50 9.49 -13.46
C ALA A 82 -12.99 8.54 -14.55
N SER A 83 -11.81 8.80 -15.14
CA SER A 83 -11.17 7.88 -16.09
C SER A 83 -10.92 6.49 -15.49
N VAL A 84 -10.51 6.43 -14.23
CA VAL A 84 -10.27 5.18 -13.49
C VAL A 84 -11.59 4.48 -13.18
N LEU A 85 -12.61 5.20 -12.72
CA LEU A 85 -13.96 4.63 -12.55
C LEU A 85 -14.51 4.07 -13.86
N ALA A 86 -14.32 4.78 -14.97
CA ALA A 86 -14.78 4.35 -16.29
C ALA A 86 -14.07 3.08 -16.77
N HIS A 87 -12.75 2.99 -16.59
CA HIS A 87 -11.96 1.81 -16.96
C HIS A 87 -12.49 0.53 -16.30
N PHE A 88 -12.90 0.61 -15.03
CA PHE A 88 -13.48 -0.52 -14.30
C PHE A 88 -15.00 -0.65 -14.43
N GLY A 89 -15.66 0.17 -15.25
CA GLY A 89 -17.12 0.11 -15.47
C GLY A 89 -17.98 0.69 -14.35
N TYR A 90 -17.40 1.52 -13.47
CA TYR A 90 -18.07 2.07 -12.28
C TYR A 90 -18.42 3.57 -12.37
N LEU A 91 -18.17 4.24 -13.50
CA LEU A 91 -18.42 5.69 -13.64
C LEU A 91 -19.89 6.10 -13.44
N ASN A 92 -20.84 5.20 -13.70
CA ASN A 92 -22.27 5.42 -13.49
C ASN A 92 -22.84 4.54 -12.37
N ASN A 93 -21.97 3.93 -11.56
CA ASN A 93 -22.40 3.06 -10.45
C ASN A 93 -22.45 3.87 -9.14
N GLU A 94 -23.62 4.43 -8.83
CA GLU A 94 -23.82 5.26 -7.63
C GLU A 94 -23.49 4.54 -6.33
N GLN A 95 -23.63 3.21 -6.26
CA GLN A 95 -23.23 2.45 -5.09
C GLN A 95 -21.72 2.52 -4.91
N VAL A 96 -20.92 2.25 -5.94
CA VAL A 96 -19.45 2.28 -5.87
C VAL A 96 -18.93 3.70 -5.70
N ILE A 97 -19.51 4.67 -6.41
CA ILE A 97 -19.12 6.09 -6.38
C ILE A 97 -19.28 6.70 -4.98
N ASN A 98 -20.41 6.42 -4.32
CA ASN A 98 -20.70 6.93 -2.98
C ASN A 98 -20.21 6.00 -1.87
N ASP A 99 -19.52 4.90 -2.19
CA ASP A 99 -18.94 4.02 -1.20
C ASP A 99 -17.52 4.45 -0.79
N ARG A 100 -17.15 4.13 0.45
CA ARG A 100 -15.82 4.42 1.00
C ARG A 100 -14.77 3.52 0.33
N GLN A 101 -13.60 4.10 0.07
CA GLN A 101 -12.48 3.37 -0.48
C GLN A 101 -11.97 2.28 0.48
N ILE A 102 -11.56 1.18 -0.13
CA ILE A 102 -10.73 0.14 0.47
C ILE A 102 -9.28 0.63 0.41
N LYS A 103 -8.60 0.65 1.55
CA LYS A 103 -7.24 1.18 1.69
C LYS A 103 -6.22 0.22 1.07
N GLY A 104 -5.21 0.77 0.40
CA GLY A 104 -4.11 -0.01 -0.20
C GLY A 104 -2.85 -0.12 0.67
N GLY A 105 -2.91 0.35 1.93
CA GLY A 105 -1.75 0.38 2.83
C GLY A 105 -1.55 -0.89 3.66
N VAL A 106 -2.62 -1.66 3.88
CA VAL A 106 -2.58 -2.97 4.54
C VAL A 106 -3.59 -3.87 3.84
N PHE A 107 -3.19 -5.09 3.50
CA PHE A 107 -4.09 -6.13 3.01
C PHE A 107 -3.45 -7.51 3.22
N PHE A 108 -4.29 -8.53 3.27
CA PHE A 108 -3.88 -9.91 3.45
C PHE A 108 -4.25 -10.70 2.21
N CYS A 109 -3.42 -11.67 1.83
CA CYS A 109 -3.83 -12.63 0.82
C CYS A 109 -3.21 -13.99 1.09
N LYS A 110 -3.88 -15.06 0.68
CA LYS A 110 -3.24 -16.36 0.48
C LYS A 110 -2.79 -16.47 -0.97
N LYS A 111 -1.67 -17.17 -1.21
CA LYS A 111 -1.27 -17.50 -2.57
C LYS A 111 -2.31 -18.45 -3.17
N SER A 112 -2.93 -18.00 -4.24
CA SER A 112 -3.87 -18.75 -5.07
C SER A 112 -3.88 -18.15 -6.48
N GLU A 113 -4.51 -18.83 -7.43
CA GLU A 113 -4.62 -18.30 -8.80
C GLU A 113 -5.40 -16.98 -8.83
N LYS A 114 -6.45 -16.83 -8.00
CA LYS A 114 -7.20 -15.57 -7.86
C LYS A 114 -6.29 -14.43 -7.41
N THR A 115 -5.44 -14.67 -6.40
CA THR A 115 -4.48 -13.67 -5.92
C THR A 115 -3.44 -13.31 -6.99
N LEU A 116 -2.92 -14.29 -7.74
CA LEU A 116 -1.98 -14.03 -8.83
C LEU A 116 -2.62 -13.22 -9.95
N GLN A 117 -3.86 -13.54 -10.34
CA GLN A 117 -4.60 -12.81 -11.36
C GLN A 117 -4.86 -11.36 -10.93
N PHE A 118 -5.34 -11.15 -9.70
CA PHE A 118 -5.54 -9.82 -9.11
C PHE A 118 -4.28 -8.96 -9.19
N MET A 119 -3.13 -9.50 -8.74
CA MET A 119 -1.88 -8.74 -8.68
C MET A 119 -1.30 -8.49 -10.08
N ARG A 120 -1.46 -9.44 -11.02
CA ARG A 120 -1.07 -9.25 -12.43
C ARG A 120 -1.90 -8.17 -13.09
N GLU A 121 -3.21 -8.16 -12.88
CA GLU A 121 -4.11 -7.15 -13.42
C GLU A 121 -3.79 -5.77 -12.82
N TRP A 122 -3.58 -5.68 -11.50
CA TRP A 122 -3.17 -4.43 -10.86
C TRP A 122 -1.90 -3.86 -11.51
N ARG A 123 -0.87 -4.69 -11.67
CA ARG A 123 0.36 -4.29 -12.35
C ARG A 123 0.11 -3.87 -13.80
N GLN A 124 -0.70 -4.62 -14.54
CA GLN A 124 -0.98 -4.39 -15.95
C GLN A 124 -1.70 -3.04 -16.15
N VAL A 125 -2.73 -2.74 -15.36
CA VAL A 125 -3.44 -1.46 -15.44
C VAL A 125 -2.49 -0.29 -15.23
N ILE A 126 -1.58 -0.38 -14.25
CA ILE A 126 -0.58 0.68 -14.01
C ILE A 126 0.41 0.81 -15.17
N TRP A 127 0.80 -0.32 -15.77
CA TRP A 127 1.76 -0.34 -16.88
C TRP A 127 1.17 0.25 -18.17
N GLU A 128 -0.08 -0.10 -18.48
CA GLU A 128 -0.77 0.34 -19.69
C GLU A 128 -1.34 1.76 -19.55
N HIS A 129 -1.70 2.16 -18.32
CA HIS A 129 -2.37 3.42 -18.02
C HIS A 129 -1.71 4.12 -16.83
N PHE A 130 -0.46 4.58 -16.98
CA PHE A 130 0.26 5.25 -15.89
C PHE A 130 -0.45 6.54 -15.42
N GLU A 131 -1.19 7.20 -16.30
CA GLU A 131 -2.05 8.35 -15.99
C GLU A 131 -3.16 8.03 -14.97
N PHE A 132 -3.49 6.74 -14.78
CA PHE A 132 -4.42 6.31 -13.73
C PHE A 132 -3.81 6.31 -12.34
N VAL A 133 -2.49 6.37 -12.21
CA VAL A 133 -1.84 6.45 -10.90
C VAL A 133 -1.16 7.76 -10.63
N ASP A 134 -0.88 8.61 -11.61
CA ASP A 134 -0.16 9.87 -11.38
C ASP A 134 -1.08 11.07 -11.05
N ASP A 135 -0.51 12.28 -11.03
CA ASP A 135 -1.24 13.53 -10.74
C ASP A 135 -1.81 14.21 -12.02
N SER A 136 -1.76 13.58 -13.19
CA SER A 136 -2.38 14.11 -14.41
C SER A 136 -3.89 14.27 -14.26
N GLU A 137 -4.50 15.14 -15.06
CA GLU A 137 -5.96 15.29 -15.04
C GLU A 137 -6.66 14.02 -15.58
N SER A 138 -7.87 13.78 -15.09
CA SER A 138 -8.73 12.71 -15.65
C SER A 138 -9.08 13.05 -17.09
N SER A 139 -8.98 12.07 -18.00
CA SER A 139 -9.44 12.21 -19.40
C SER A 139 -10.96 12.37 -19.54
N LEU A 140 -11.70 12.12 -18.46
CA LEU A 140 -13.14 12.33 -18.34
C LEU A 140 -13.44 13.37 -17.24
N PRO A 141 -14.53 14.14 -17.35
CA PRO A 141 -14.98 15.01 -16.26
C PRO A 141 -15.16 14.23 -14.96
N ASN A 142 -14.50 14.67 -13.90
CA ASN A 142 -14.63 14.03 -12.60
C ASN A 142 -16.06 14.14 -12.07
N VAL A 143 -16.47 13.15 -11.27
CA VAL A 143 -17.76 13.16 -10.58
C VAL A 143 -17.83 14.38 -9.65
N SER A 144 -19.02 14.97 -9.52
CA SER A 144 -19.24 16.09 -8.61
C SER A 144 -18.77 15.76 -7.19
N GLY A 145 -17.95 16.65 -6.61
CA GLY A 145 -17.35 16.45 -5.29
C GLY A 145 -15.95 15.82 -5.30
N PHE A 146 -15.33 15.61 -6.47
CA PHE A 146 -13.93 15.20 -6.58
C PHE A 146 -12.99 16.21 -5.90
N LEU A 147 -12.02 15.70 -5.12
CA LEU A 147 -11.08 16.49 -4.33
C LEU A 147 -9.64 16.29 -4.80
N GLU A 148 -9.12 15.06 -4.72
CA GLU A 148 -7.78 14.68 -5.17
C GLU A 148 -7.75 13.19 -5.50
N HIS A 149 -6.82 12.73 -6.33
CA HIS A 149 -6.70 11.30 -6.59
C HIS A 149 -5.91 10.56 -5.50
N ARG A 150 -6.26 9.29 -5.22
CA ARG A 150 -5.53 8.39 -4.30
C ARG A 150 -4.61 7.39 -5.00
N HIS A 151 -4.25 7.65 -6.26
CA HIS A 151 -3.21 6.92 -7.01
C HIS A 151 -3.50 5.41 -7.01
N ASP A 152 -2.49 4.56 -6.73
CA ASP A 152 -2.62 3.09 -6.74
C ASP A 152 -3.76 2.55 -5.86
N GLN A 153 -4.09 3.21 -4.75
CA GLN A 153 -5.19 2.80 -3.87
C GLN A 153 -6.53 2.80 -4.59
N SER A 154 -6.75 3.72 -5.53
CA SER A 154 -8.02 3.76 -6.27
C SER A 154 -8.16 2.56 -7.20
N ILE A 155 -7.06 2.14 -7.84
CA ILE A 155 -7.03 0.91 -8.66
C ILE A 155 -7.23 -0.31 -7.76
N PHE A 156 -6.56 -0.36 -6.62
CA PHE A 156 -6.72 -1.43 -5.63
C PHE A 156 -8.17 -1.56 -5.14
N ASP A 157 -8.84 -0.45 -4.78
CA ASP A 157 -10.25 -0.44 -4.38
C ASP A 157 -11.17 -1.03 -5.45
N LEU A 158 -11.04 -0.58 -6.70
CA LEU A 158 -11.91 -1.04 -7.78
C LEU A 158 -11.63 -2.48 -8.17
N LEU A 159 -10.39 -2.95 -8.06
CA LEU A 159 -10.05 -4.37 -8.21
C LEU A 159 -10.63 -5.22 -7.09
N MET A 160 -10.55 -4.77 -5.84
CA MET A 160 -11.16 -5.49 -4.70
C MET A 160 -12.67 -5.68 -4.92
N ARG A 161 -13.34 -4.70 -5.51
CA ARG A 161 -14.75 -4.78 -5.90
C ARG A 161 -14.97 -5.71 -7.10
N LYS A 162 -14.15 -5.58 -8.15
CA LYS A 162 -14.21 -6.43 -9.35
C LYS A 162 -14.08 -7.93 -9.03
N TYR A 163 -13.19 -8.26 -8.09
CA TYR A 163 -12.93 -9.64 -7.67
C TYR A 163 -13.80 -10.12 -6.50
N ASP A 164 -14.76 -9.30 -6.04
CA ASP A 164 -15.61 -9.59 -4.89
C ASP A 164 -14.80 -10.08 -3.67
N CYS A 165 -13.82 -9.28 -3.29
CA CYS A 165 -12.91 -9.60 -2.19
C CYS A 165 -13.51 -9.18 -0.85
N TYR A 166 -13.20 -9.95 0.20
CA TYR A 166 -13.67 -9.65 1.55
C TYR A 166 -13.02 -8.38 2.09
N THR A 167 -13.78 -7.61 2.88
CA THR A 167 -13.25 -6.43 3.56
C THR A 167 -13.64 -6.42 5.02
N PHE A 168 -12.67 -6.23 5.90
CA PHE A 168 -12.96 -5.78 7.26
C PHE A 168 -13.35 -4.30 7.24
N THR A 169 -14.15 -3.89 8.23
CA THR A 169 -14.15 -2.50 8.68
C THR A 169 -12.73 -2.14 9.12
N ASP A 170 -12.33 -0.90 8.89
CA ASP A 170 -10.99 -0.41 9.24
C ASP A 170 -10.55 -0.86 10.65
N TYR A 171 -9.28 -1.22 10.78
CA TYR A 171 -8.64 -1.54 12.06
C TYR A 171 -8.36 -0.27 12.90
N HIS A 172 -8.90 0.88 12.50
CA HIS A 172 -9.04 2.07 13.33
C HIS A 172 -10.49 2.24 13.73
N ASP A 173 -10.74 2.44 15.02
CA ASP A 173 -12.01 3.02 15.43
C ASP A 173 -11.98 4.54 15.25
N HIS A 174 -13.15 5.18 15.35
CA HIS A 174 -13.27 6.65 15.28
C HIS A 174 -12.49 7.39 16.39
N SER A 175 -11.93 6.68 17.38
CA SER A 175 -11.10 7.23 18.46
C SER A 175 -9.59 7.20 18.13
N GLY A 176 -9.18 6.51 17.06
CA GLY A 176 -7.80 6.48 16.56
C GLY A 176 -6.91 5.40 17.17
N THR A 177 -7.48 4.47 17.95
CA THR A 177 -6.72 3.37 18.59
C THR A 177 -7.58 2.12 18.72
N ASN A 178 -7.72 1.35 17.64
CA ASN A 178 -8.18 -0.03 17.77
C ASN A 178 -6.99 -1.00 17.72
N ASP A 179 -6.19 -0.95 18.78
CA ASP A 179 -5.03 -1.82 18.98
C ASP A 179 -5.42 -3.31 19.03
N SER A 180 -6.71 -3.63 19.16
CA SER A 180 -7.18 -5.01 19.25
C SER A 180 -6.98 -5.81 17.97
N PHE A 181 -6.85 -5.17 16.79
CA PHE A 181 -6.59 -5.88 15.54
C PHE A 181 -5.14 -6.39 15.46
N GLY A 182 -4.21 -5.80 16.22
CA GLY A 182 -2.78 -6.11 16.15
C GLY A 182 -2.01 -5.33 15.07
N ILE A 183 -2.65 -4.40 14.38
CA ILE A 183 -2.06 -3.49 13.38
C ILE A 183 -2.47 -2.04 13.70
N LEU A 184 -1.55 -1.08 13.55
CA LEU A 184 -1.80 0.34 13.76
C LEU A 184 -1.12 1.22 12.71
N ASP A 185 -1.87 2.12 12.07
CA ASP A 185 -1.29 3.18 11.23
C ASP A 185 -0.83 4.33 12.13
N LYS A 186 0.38 4.26 12.68
CA LYS A 186 0.89 5.45 13.39
C LYS A 186 1.08 6.62 12.44
N ARG A 187 1.27 6.34 11.12
CA ARG A 187 1.71 7.29 10.09
C ARG A 187 2.73 8.27 10.63
N ALA A 188 3.54 7.81 11.59
CA ALA A 188 4.65 8.55 12.10
C ALA A 188 5.57 8.56 10.91
N LYS A 189 5.50 9.64 10.12
CA LYS A 189 6.58 9.98 9.22
C LYS A 189 7.77 9.93 10.15
N ILE A 190 8.54 8.84 10.07
CA ILE A 190 9.81 8.78 10.74
C ILE A 190 10.52 9.93 10.03
N ASN A 191 10.49 11.11 10.65
CA ASN A 191 11.53 12.07 10.43
C ASN A 191 12.74 11.25 10.81
N MET A 192 13.44 10.71 9.81
CA MET A 192 14.70 10.01 9.94
C MET A 192 15.73 11.06 10.34
N ASN A 193 15.46 11.76 11.43
CA ASN A 193 16.46 12.41 12.25
C ASN A 193 17.16 11.26 12.99
N LEU A 194 17.80 10.39 12.21
CA LEU A 194 18.58 9.26 12.69
C LEU A 194 19.72 9.73 13.60
N ARG A 195 20.11 11.00 13.49
CA ARG A 195 21.00 11.71 14.42
C ARG A 195 20.61 11.52 15.89
N ASN A 196 19.31 11.43 16.20
CA ASN A 196 18.83 11.31 17.59
C ASN A 196 18.43 9.88 17.98
N LYS A 197 18.74 8.85 17.18
CA LYS A 197 18.33 7.45 17.44
C LYS A 197 19.52 6.48 17.41
N PRO A 198 20.34 6.44 18.48
CA PRO A 198 21.57 5.64 18.54
C PRO A 198 21.34 4.12 18.41
N LEU A 199 20.17 3.62 18.82
CA LEU A 199 19.82 2.21 18.66
C LEU A 199 19.61 1.83 17.18
N VAL A 200 19.00 2.71 16.39
CA VAL A 200 18.78 2.48 14.95
C VAL A 200 20.11 2.50 14.21
N LEU A 201 21.03 3.39 14.58
CA LEU A 201 22.40 3.41 14.04
C LEU A 201 23.18 2.13 14.36
N LYS A 202 23.01 1.56 15.57
CA LYS A 202 23.60 0.26 15.93
C LYS A 202 23.05 -0.88 15.08
N ILE A 203 21.74 -0.92 14.86
CA ILE A 203 21.07 -1.93 14.03
C ILE A 203 21.54 -1.82 12.57
N LEU A 204 21.53 -0.62 11.99
CA LEU A 204 22.00 -0.39 10.62
C LEU A 204 23.48 -0.77 10.44
N ASN A 205 24.33 -0.45 11.41
CA ASN A 205 25.73 -0.87 11.40
C ASN A 205 25.91 -2.40 11.47
N ALA A 206 25.09 -3.09 12.27
CA ALA A 206 25.09 -4.55 12.31
C ALA A 206 24.65 -5.13 10.97
N MET A 207 23.58 -4.60 10.37
CA MET A 207 23.11 -5.02 9.05
C MET A 207 24.17 -4.80 7.95
N GLY A 208 24.87 -3.66 7.93
CA GLY A 208 25.95 -3.37 6.98
C GLY A 208 27.18 -4.27 7.11
N LYS A 209 27.28 -5.06 8.18
CA LYS A 209 28.30 -6.10 8.38
C LYS A 209 27.81 -7.49 7.98
N TRP A 210 26.55 -7.81 8.29
CA TRP A 210 25.98 -9.17 8.18
C TRP A 210 25.16 -9.42 6.91
N PHE A 211 24.85 -8.40 6.10
CA PHE A 211 24.12 -8.60 4.85
C PHE A 211 24.96 -9.37 3.81
N PRO A 212 24.42 -10.44 3.19
CA PRO A 212 25.19 -11.27 2.24
C PRO A 212 25.55 -10.50 0.96
N ILE A 213 24.70 -9.57 0.53
CA ILE A 213 24.85 -8.83 -0.72
C ILE A 213 25.79 -7.62 -0.54
N ARG A 214 26.84 -7.52 -1.37
CA ARG A 214 27.90 -6.50 -1.26
C ARG A 214 27.40 -5.08 -1.56
N SER A 215 26.53 -4.90 -2.56
CA SER A 215 25.94 -3.59 -2.89
C SER A 215 25.11 -3.04 -1.73
N VAL A 216 24.21 -3.87 -1.18
CA VAL A 216 23.37 -3.51 -0.03
C VAL A 216 24.22 -3.14 1.19
N ARG A 217 25.32 -3.88 1.46
CA ARG A 217 26.27 -3.49 2.53
C ARG A 217 26.91 -2.12 2.29
N LYS A 218 27.17 -1.76 1.04
CA LYS A 218 27.75 -0.45 0.68
C LYS A 218 26.72 0.66 0.93
N ASP A 219 25.50 0.48 0.44
CA ASP A 219 24.41 1.46 0.57
C ASP A 219 24.07 1.72 2.04
N VAL A 220 23.97 0.66 2.86
CA VAL A 220 23.74 0.77 4.31
C VAL A 220 24.86 1.54 5.01
N ARG A 221 26.12 1.35 4.62
CA ARG A 221 27.27 2.09 5.20
C ARG A 221 27.28 3.55 4.78
N GLU A 222 26.87 3.87 3.56
CA GLU A 222 26.75 5.27 3.10
C GLU A 222 25.65 6.00 3.87
N ILE A 223 24.51 5.35 4.12
CA ILE A 223 23.45 5.89 4.97
C ILE A 223 23.96 6.16 6.39
N VAL A 224 24.71 5.24 6.99
CA VAL A 224 25.30 5.46 8.34
C VAL A 224 26.28 6.64 8.34
N LYS A 225 27.11 6.80 7.29
CA LYS A 225 28.05 7.93 7.18
C LYS A 225 27.34 9.27 7.05
N MET A 226 26.30 9.36 6.22
CA MET A 226 25.51 10.58 6.04
C MET A 226 24.79 11.02 7.33
N VAL A 227 24.52 10.08 8.23
CA VAL A 227 23.84 10.36 9.51
C VAL A 227 24.81 10.80 10.60
N ASN A 228 26.05 10.30 10.57
CA ASN A 228 27.09 10.62 11.56
C ASN A 228 27.90 11.88 11.23
N GLY A 229 27.75 12.45 10.04
CA GLY A 229 28.24 13.79 9.68
C GLY A 229 27.19 14.86 9.91
#